data_AF-A0AAN5CT98-F1
#
_entry.id   AF-A0AAN5CT98-F1
#
_cell.length_a   1.000
_cell.length_b   1.000
_cell.length_c   1.000
_cell.angle_alpha   90.00
_cell.angle_beta   90.00
_cell.angle_gamma   90.00
#
_symmetry.space_group_name_H-M   'P 1'
#
loop_
_entity.id
_entity.type
_entity.pdbx_description
1 polymer ?
#
loop_
_entity_poly.entity_id
_entity_poly.type
_entity_poly.pdbx_seq_one_letter_code
_entity_poly.pdbx_strand_id
1 'polypeptide(L)'
;LQMRSGTLLLVTTLCATVAALPRFWGGRLRGGFVQTSHEEAVRDSRADSDVIGTAYIKQKIDHFNASDSRTFKQRYFFRNDNTAEKNVNFLYISGEQTASSKKITGDTTPIVQYAKKFNGNLFLLEHRYYGESRPFDDTSTNNLKYLSSRQAIEDIAEFIKAMNANYGPATQKWVVVGGSYAGNLAAWARLKHPELIA
;
A
#
# COMPACT_ATOMS: atom_id res chain seq x y z
N LEU A 1 -17.55 88.32 -3.21
CA LEU A 1 -16.37 87.63 -3.77
C LEU A 1 -15.91 86.59 -2.77
N GLN A 2 -16.10 85.29 -3.05
CA GLN A 2 -15.40 84.24 -2.31
C GLN A 2 -15.22 83.04 -3.24
N MET A 3 -14.00 82.90 -3.75
CA MET A 3 -13.59 81.82 -4.64
C MET A 3 -13.31 80.54 -3.85
N ARG A 4 -13.69 79.43 -4.48
CA ARG A 4 -13.64 78.04 -4.00
C ARG A 4 -12.19 77.58 -3.79
N SER A 5 -11.92 76.93 -2.66
CA SER A 5 -10.75 76.08 -2.46
C SER A 5 -11.18 74.63 -2.71
N GLY A 6 -10.64 74.00 -3.74
CA GLY A 6 -10.88 72.59 -4.07
C GLY A 6 -9.84 71.71 -3.38
N THR A 7 -10.28 70.86 -2.46
CA THR A 7 -9.44 69.81 -1.87
C THR A 7 -9.46 68.59 -2.79
N LEU A 8 -8.32 68.28 -3.39
CA LEU A 8 -8.09 67.08 -4.19
C LEU A 8 -7.87 65.89 -3.23
N LEU A 9 -8.83 64.96 -3.16
CA LEU A 9 -8.68 63.72 -2.41
C LEU A 9 -7.99 62.67 -3.28
N LEU A 10 -6.73 62.37 -2.98
CA LEU A 10 -5.97 61.30 -3.60
C LEU A 10 -6.39 59.98 -2.94
N VAL A 11 -7.19 59.16 -3.64
CA VAL A 11 -7.52 57.80 -3.18
C VAL A 11 -6.41 56.86 -3.65
N THR A 12 -5.53 56.47 -2.75
CA THR A 12 -4.54 55.42 -3.01
C THR A 12 -5.17 54.06 -2.72
N THR A 13 -5.55 53.34 -3.79
CA THR A 13 -5.90 51.92 -3.71
C THR A 13 -4.65 51.10 -3.40
N LEU A 14 -4.55 50.59 -2.16
CA LEU A 14 -3.54 49.62 -1.77
C LEU A 14 -3.90 48.25 -2.37
N CYS A 15 -3.35 47.93 -3.54
CA CYS A 15 -3.50 46.62 -4.15
C CYS A 15 -2.59 45.63 -3.38
N ALA A 16 -3.14 44.91 -2.41
CA ALA A 16 -2.42 43.86 -1.72
C ALA A 16 -2.23 42.67 -2.68
N THR A 17 -1.06 42.59 -3.30
CA THR A 17 -0.63 41.39 -4.01
C THR A 17 -0.41 40.29 -2.98
N VAL A 18 -1.31 39.30 -2.94
CA VAL A 18 -1.09 38.07 -2.18
C VAL A 18 -0.01 37.30 -2.94
N ALA A 19 1.26 37.58 -2.62
CA ALA A 19 2.37 36.76 -3.09
C ALA A 19 2.15 35.34 -2.53
N ALA A 20 1.80 34.40 -3.39
CA ALA A 20 1.70 32.99 -3.03
C ALA A 20 3.08 32.52 -2.57
N LEU A 21 3.25 32.40 -1.25
CA LEU A 21 4.51 31.96 -0.68
C LEU A 21 4.79 30.52 -1.14
N PRO A 22 6.03 30.21 -1.55
CA PRO A 22 6.39 28.89 -2.03
C PRO A 22 6.11 27.83 -0.94
N ARG A 23 5.46 26.73 -1.33
CA ARG A 23 5.11 25.60 -0.46
C ARG A 23 6.33 24.91 0.19
N PHE A 24 7.52 25.12 -0.38
CA PHE A 24 8.76 24.50 0.05
C PHE A 24 9.85 25.55 0.22
N TRP A 25 10.58 25.50 1.35
CA TRP A 25 11.81 26.27 1.57
C TRP A 25 12.89 25.30 2.03
N GLY A 26 13.99 25.22 1.27
CA GLY A 26 15.12 24.32 1.60
C GLY A 26 14.76 22.83 1.56
N GLY A 27 13.82 22.40 0.70
CA GLY A 27 13.39 21.00 0.59
C GLY A 27 12.42 20.52 1.67
N ARG A 28 11.95 21.41 2.56
CA ARG A 28 11.03 21.09 3.66
C ARG A 28 9.69 21.81 3.46
N LEU A 29 8.58 21.11 3.69
CA LEU A 29 7.24 21.69 3.70
C LEU A 29 7.13 22.70 4.87
N ARG A 30 6.57 23.87 4.59
CA ARG A 30 6.26 24.86 5.64
C ARG A 30 5.11 24.31 6.51
N GLY A 31 5.39 24.01 7.77
CA GLY A 31 4.49 23.27 8.68
C GLY A 31 5.06 21.95 9.21
N GLY A 32 6.20 21.48 8.68
CA GLY A 32 6.82 20.23 9.12
C GLY A 32 5.94 18.99 8.85
N PHE A 33 6.33 17.85 9.39
CA PHE A 33 5.42 16.71 9.51
C PHE A 33 4.50 17.04 10.68
N VAL A 34 3.33 17.62 10.42
CA VAL A 34 2.32 17.87 11.45
C VAL A 34 2.03 16.53 12.10
N GLN A 35 2.43 16.41 13.36
CA GLN A 35 2.07 15.28 14.21
C GLN A 35 0.59 15.46 14.51
N THR A 36 -0.26 14.58 13.97
CA THR A 36 -1.67 14.48 14.34
C THR A 36 -1.77 14.40 15.86
N SER A 37 -2.72 15.11 16.45
CA SER A 37 -2.92 15.07 17.91
C SER A 37 -3.14 13.63 18.37
N HIS A 38 -2.76 13.30 19.60
CA HIS A 38 -2.91 11.94 20.13
C HIS A 38 -4.38 11.47 20.05
N GLU A 39 -5.34 12.36 20.26
CA GLU A 39 -6.77 12.05 20.17
C GLU A 39 -7.24 11.80 18.73
N GLU A 40 -6.75 12.56 17.75
CA GLU A 40 -7.00 12.31 16.33
C GLU A 40 -6.34 11.01 15.88
N ALA A 41 -5.09 10.75 16.29
CA ALA A 41 -4.38 9.51 15.98
C ALA A 41 -5.06 8.27 16.61
N VAL A 42 -5.63 8.41 17.81
CA VAL A 42 -6.38 7.34 18.48
C VAL A 42 -7.76 7.11 17.84
N ARG A 43 -8.43 8.17 17.38
CA ARG A 43 -9.69 8.03 16.63
C ARG A 43 -9.48 7.44 15.25
N ASP A 44 -8.48 7.94 14.53
CA ASP A 44 -8.06 7.45 13.21
C ASP A 44 -7.69 5.97 13.30
N SER A 45 -6.82 5.59 14.25
CA SER A 45 -6.44 4.18 14.44
C SER A 45 -7.58 3.23 14.81
N ARG A 46 -8.63 3.68 15.51
CA ARG A 46 -9.83 2.87 15.79
C ARG A 46 -10.74 2.71 14.58
N ALA A 47 -10.96 3.78 13.82
CA ALA A 47 -11.70 3.69 12.57
C ALA A 47 -10.97 2.82 11.54
N ASP A 48 -9.65 2.93 11.50
CA ASP A 48 -8.79 2.13 10.63
C ASP A 48 -8.73 0.65 11.04
N SER A 49 -8.81 0.31 12.34
CA SER A 49 -8.83 -1.10 12.75
C SER A 49 -10.08 -1.83 12.28
N ASP A 50 -11.21 -1.15 12.17
CA ASP A 50 -12.46 -1.72 11.64
C ASP A 50 -12.40 -1.92 10.10
N VAL A 51 -11.48 -1.20 9.43
CA VAL A 51 -11.27 -1.29 7.98
C VAL A 51 -10.29 -2.40 7.60
N ILE A 52 -9.35 -2.78 8.47
CA ILE A 52 -8.35 -3.80 8.12
C ILE A 52 -8.79 -5.21 8.50
N GLY A 53 -9.01 -6.04 7.48
CA GLY A 53 -9.19 -7.47 7.65
C GLY A 53 -7.86 -8.24 7.66
N THR A 54 -7.84 -9.39 8.33
CA THR A 54 -6.77 -10.40 8.27
C THR A 54 -7.35 -11.70 7.76
N ALA A 55 -6.69 -12.35 6.81
CA ALA A 55 -7.10 -13.63 6.25
C ALA A 55 -5.89 -14.46 5.83
N TYR A 56 -6.16 -15.68 5.38
CA TYR A 56 -5.14 -16.64 4.96
C TYR A 56 -5.50 -17.24 3.62
N ILE A 57 -4.51 -17.37 2.74
CA ILE A 57 -4.60 -18.16 1.52
C ILE A 57 -3.91 -19.51 1.74
N LYS A 58 -4.45 -20.58 1.15
CA LYS A 58 -3.80 -21.88 1.10
C LYS A 58 -2.74 -21.87 -0.02
N GLN A 59 -1.48 -22.03 0.36
CA GLN A 59 -0.33 -21.90 -0.53
C GLN A 59 0.44 -23.22 -0.65
N LYS A 60 1.02 -23.53 -1.81
CA LYS A 60 1.88 -24.72 -1.96
C LYS A 60 3.18 -24.55 -1.19
N ILE A 61 3.65 -25.64 -0.59
CA ILE A 61 5.01 -25.64 0.00
C ILE A 61 6.05 -25.54 -1.11
N ASP A 62 5.88 -26.33 -2.18
CA ASP A 62 6.79 -26.39 -3.30
C ASP A 62 6.07 -26.18 -4.64
N HIS A 63 6.30 -25.02 -5.26
CA HIS A 63 5.75 -24.69 -6.58
C HIS A 63 6.46 -25.40 -7.73
N PHE A 64 7.67 -25.92 -7.49
CA PHE A 64 8.51 -26.54 -8.52
C PHE A 64 8.49 -28.06 -8.48
N ASN A 65 7.66 -28.65 -7.62
CA ASN A 65 7.40 -30.08 -7.58
C ASN A 65 5.89 -30.36 -7.72
N ALA A 66 5.46 -30.69 -8.93
CA ALA A 66 4.04 -30.92 -9.23
C ALA A 66 3.43 -32.11 -8.47
N SER A 67 4.25 -33.06 -8.02
CA SER A 67 3.81 -34.21 -7.23
C SER A 67 3.66 -33.88 -5.74
N ASP A 68 4.14 -32.73 -5.29
CA ASP A 68 3.98 -32.27 -3.91
C ASP A 68 2.63 -31.60 -3.71
N SER A 69 1.75 -32.26 -2.97
CA SER A 69 0.42 -31.75 -2.63
C SER A 69 0.38 -31.00 -1.30
N ARG A 70 1.50 -30.84 -0.60
CA ARG A 70 1.54 -30.20 0.71
C ARG A 70 1.32 -28.70 0.58
N THR A 71 0.62 -28.13 1.55
CA THR A 71 0.27 -26.71 1.58
C THR A 71 0.43 -26.12 2.97
N PHE A 72 0.60 -24.80 3.03
CA PHE A 72 0.59 -24.04 4.27
C PHE A 72 -0.38 -22.86 4.16
N LYS A 73 -0.68 -22.22 5.31
CA LYS A 73 -1.49 -20.99 5.34
C LYS A 73 -0.56 -19.79 5.24
N GLN A 74 -0.73 -18.98 4.20
CA GLN A 74 -0.02 -17.73 4.04
C GLN A 74 -0.95 -16.57 4.45
N ARG A 75 -0.52 -15.78 5.43
CA ARG A 75 -1.28 -14.66 5.94
C ARG A 75 -1.25 -13.48 4.98
N TYR A 76 -2.37 -12.77 4.90
CA TYR A 76 -2.45 -11.47 4.28
C TYR A 76 -3.42 -10.55 5.01
N PHE A 77 -3.23 -9.25 4.85
CA PHE A 77 -4.16 -8.22 5.30
C PHE A 77 -4.83 -7.56 4.10
N PHE A 78 -6.02 -6.99 4.31
CA PHE A 78 -6.77 -6.30 3.26
C PHE A 78 -7.57 -5.13 3.83
N ARG A 79 -7.84 -4.11 3.02
CA ARG A 79 -8.71 -2.98 3.40
C ARG A 79 -10.16 -3.19 2.90
N ASN A 80 -11.13 -2.92 3.78
CA ASN A 80 -12.58 -3.02 3.55
C ASN A 80 -13.31 -1.69 3.36
N ASP A 81 -12.59 -0.60 3.10
CA ASP A 81 -13.13 0.78 3.11
C ASP A 81 -13.73 1.27 1.79
N ASN A 82 -13.86 0.41 0.78
CA ASN A 82 -14.20 0.86 -0.56
C ASN A 82 -15.43 0.14 -1.10
N THR A 83 -16.40 0.92 -1.57
CA THR A 83 -17.79 0.51 -1.76
C THR A 83 -18.21 0.39 -3.23
N ALA A 84 -17.33 0.72 -4.18
CA ALA A 84 -17.60 0.65 -5.62
C ALA A 84 -16.92 -0.56 -6.28
N GLU A 85 -17.32 -0.90 -7.50
CA GLU A 85 -16.60 -1.87 -8.32
C GLU A 85 -15.16 -1.39 -8.56
N LYS A 86 -14.20 -2.29 -8.36
CA LYS A 86 -12.78 -2.01 -8.48
C LYS A 86 -12.16 -2.89 -9.53
N ASN A 87 -11.32 -2.29 -10.36
CA ASN A 87 -10.58 -2.97 -11.41
C ASN A 87 -9.05 -2.83 -11.26
N VAL A 88 -8.57 -2.18 -10.20
CA VAL A 88 -7.15 -2.06 -9.88
C VAL A 88 -6.91 -2.61 -8.48
N ASN A 89 -5.87 -3.43 -8.34
CA ASN A 89 -5.48 -4.08 -7.10
C ASN A 89 -4.02 -3.72 -6.81
N PHE A 90 -3.78 -3.28 -5.58
CA PHE A 90 -2.45 -3.00 -5.06
C PHE A 90 -2.07 -4.11 -4.10
N LEU A 91 -0.90 -4.70 -4.31
CA LEU A 91 -0.36 -5.76 -3.47
C LEU A 91 0.96 -5.31 -2.86
N TYR A 92 0.97 -5.07 -1.55
CA TYR A 92 2.19 -4.84 -0.80
C TYR A 92 2.82 -6.18 -0.38
N ILE A 93 4.10 -6.39 -0.67
CA ILE A 93 4.84 -7.56 -0.18
C ILE A 93 5.55 -7.19 1.12
N SER A 94 5.19 -7.85 2.22
CA SER A 94 6.02 -7.82 3.43
C SER A 94 7.33 -8.54 3.11
N GLY A 95 8.47 -7.91 3.31
CA GLY A 95 9.78 -8.53 3.06
C GLY A 95 10.17 -9.53 4.15
N GLU A 96 11.39 -9.42 4.63
CA GLU A 96 12.04 -10.35 5.56
C GLU A 96 11.63 -10.12 7.02
N GLN A 97 10.33 -9.96 7.26
CA GLN A 97 9.80 -9.65 8.57
C GLN A 97 8.34 -10.07 8.70
N THR A 98 7.90 -10.21 9.96
CA THR A 98 6.48 -10.30 10.31
C THR A 98 5.73 -9.12 9.68
N ALA A 99 4.71 -9.43 8.91
CA ALA A 99 3.83 -8.48 8.29
C ALA A 99 3.09 -7.67 9.37
N SER A 100 3.02 -6.36 9.15
CA SER A 100 2.27 -5.45 10.01
C SER A 100 1.21 -4.75 9.18
N SER A 101 -0.05 -4.90 9.58
CA SER A 101 -1.19 -4.21 8.99
C SER A 101 -0.98 -2.70 8.88
N LYS A 102 -0.19 -2.10 9.80
CA LYS A 102 0.17 -0.67 9.81
C LYS A 102 0.61 -0.14 8.45
N LYS A 103 1.22 -0.98 7.61
CA LYS A 103 1.68 -0.60 6.27
C LYS A 103 0.55 -0.29 5.29
N ILE A 104 -0.63 -0.83 5.54
CA ILE A 104 -1.86 -0.57 4.77
C ILE A 104 -2.95 0.07 5.62
N THR A 105 -2.65 0.53 6.84
CA THR A 105 -3.60 1.18 7.76
C THR A 105 -3.60 2.70 7.55
N GLY A 106 -2.47 3.37 7.80
CA GLY A 106 -2.48 4.84 7.78
C GLY A 106 -2.64 5.46 6.38
N ASP A 107 -3.37 6.57 6.33
CA ASP A 107 -3.64 7.39 5.14
C ASP A 107 -2.42 8.11 4.56
N THR A 108 -1.32 8.13 5.30
CA THR A 108 -0.08 8.79 4.90
C THR A 108 0.85 7.88 4.12
N THR A 109 0.60 6.56 4.10
CA THR A 109 1.46 5.64 3.36
C THR A 109 1.19 5.76 1.85
N PRO A 110 2.24 5.84 1.00
CA PRO A 110 2.02 6.06 -0.44
C PRO A 110 1.12 5.03 -1.10
N ILE A 111 1.19 3.76 -0.71
CA ILE A 111 0.35 2.71 -1.30
C ILE A 111 -1.14 2.87 -0.93
N VAL A 112 -1.45 3.31 0.29
CA VAL A 112 -2.83 3.63 0.70
C VAL A 112 -3.33 4.83 -0.11
N GLN A 113 -2.51 5.87 -0.27
CA GLN A 113 -2.87 7.03 -1.09
C GLN A 113 -3.15 6.66 -2.55
N TYR A 114 -2.33 5.78 -3.14
CA TYR A 114 -2.58 5.29 -4.49
C TYR A 114 -3.83 4.43 -4.58
N ALA A 115 -4.04 3.51 -3.64
CA ALA A 115 -5.26 2.70 -3.58
C ALA A 115 -6.51 3.58 -3.50
N LYS A 116 -6.51 4.61 -2.64
CA LYS A 116 -7.62 5.58 -2.56
C LYS A 116 -7.78 6.37 -3.85
N LYS A 117 -6.68 6.90 -4.41
CA LYS A 117 -6.69 7.71 -5.64
C LYS A 117 -7.27 6.95 -6.84
N PHE A 118 -6.96 5.66 -6.95
CA PHE A 118 -7.40 4.82 -8.07
C PHE A 118 -8.64 3.98 -7.73
N ASN A 119 -9.27 4.19 -6.57
CA ASN A 119 -10.37 3.36 -6.08
C ASN A 119 -10.03 1.86 -6.20
N GLY A 120 -8.84 1.48 -5.73
CA GLY A 120 -8.30 0.14 -5.87
C GLY A 120 -8.47 -0.73 -4.63
N ASN A 121 -8.36 -2.04 -4.80
CA ASN A 121 -8.18 -2.95 -3.66
C ASN A 121 -6.76 -2.79 -3.11
N LEU A 122 -6.59 -2.97 -1.81
CA LEU A 122 -5.29 -2.95 -1.18
C LEU A 122 -5.12 -4.18 -0.30
N PHE A 123 -4.08 -4.93 -0.63
CA PHE A 123 -3.66 -6.15 0.06
C PHE A 123 -2.23 -6.00 0.56
N LEU A 124 -1.91 -6.72 1.63
CA LEU A 124 -0.56 -6.92 2.13
C LEU A 124 -0.33 -8.41 2.31
N LEU A 125 0.57 -9.00 1.53
CA LEU A 125 0.92 -10.42 1.61
C LEU A 125 2.17 -10.63 2.47
N GLU A 126 2.07 -11.53 3.45
CA GLU A 126 3.22 -11.91 4.27
C GLU A 126 4.09 -12.93 3.55
N HIS A 127 5.40 -12.70 3.54
CA HIS A 127 6.36 -13.60 2.90
C HIS A 127 6.43 -14.95 3.62
N ARG A 128 6.56 -16.05 2.85
CA ARG A 128 6.80 -17.38 3.41
C ARG A 128 7.97 -17.39 4.39
N TYR A 129 7.87 -18.16 5.47
CA TYR A 129 8.81 -18.27 6.60
C TYR A 129 8.88 -17.07 7.55
N TYR A 130 8.17 -15.97 7.29
CA TYR A 130 8.12 -14.81 8.18
C TYR A 130 6.76 -14.69 8.87
N GLY A 131 6.78 -14.17 10.10
CA GLY A 131 5.60 -14.07 10.96
C GLY A 131 4.80 -15.36 11.05
N GLU A 132 3.52 -15.29 10.67
CA GLU A 132 2.59 -16.42 10.78
C GLU A 132 2.52 -17.27 9.51
N SER A 133 3.15 -16.81 8.42
CA SER A 133 3.25 -17.54 7.15
C SER A 133 4.37 -18.59 7.19
N ARG A 134 4.24 -19.61 8.04
CA ARG A 134 5.28 -20.64 8.22
C ARG A 134 4.88 -21.98 7.57
N PRO A 135 5.63 -22.47 6.56
CA PRO A 135 5.35 -23.78 5.97
C PRO A 135 5.63 -24.97 6.90
N PHE A 136 6.51 -24.78 7.87
CA PHE A 136 6.94 -25.79 8.83
C PHE A 136 7.13 -25.15 10.21
N ASP A 137 7.07 -25.98 11.26
CA ASP A 137 7.23 -25.54 12.65
C ASP A 137 8.69 -25.19 12.99
N ASP A 138 9.66 -25.83 12.32
CA ASP A 138 11.09 -25.58 12.50
C ASP A 138 11.74 -24.91 11.28
N THR A 139 12.96 -24.41 11.49
CA THR A 139 13.82 -23.84 10.44
C THR A 139 15.06 -24.71 10.22
N SER A 140 14.91 -26.04 10.28
CA SER A 140 15.98 -26.97 9.90
C SER A 140 16.38 -26.77 8.43
N THR A 141 17.62 -27.13 8.06
CA THR A 141 18.09 -26.99 6.67
C THR A 141 17.20 -27.70 5.66
N ASN A 142 16.64 -28.87 6.04
CA ASN A 142 15.71 -29.63 5.21
C ASN A 142 14.41 -28.88 4.92
N ASN A 143 13.97 -28.03 5.85
CA ASN A 143 12.78 -27.21 5.72
C ASN A 143 13.10 -25.84 5.11
N LEU A 144 14.29 -25.28 5.31
CA LEU A 144 14.68 -24.00 4.72
C LEU A 144 14.91 -24.06 3.21
N LYS A 145 15.03 -25.25 2.60
CA LYS A 145 15.16 -25.36 1.14
C LYS A 145 13.99 -24.75 0.35
N TYR A 146 12.80 -24.58 0.97
CA TYR A 146 11.67 -23.88 0.32
C TYR A 146 11.59 -22.38 0.65
N LEU A 147 12.53 -21.85 1.44
CA LEU A 147 12.74 -20.41 1.61
C LEU A 147 13.63 -19.91 0.47
N SER A 148 13.00 -19.52 -0.64
CA SER A 148 13.70 -18.89 -1.76
C SER A 148 12.85 -17.82 -2.43
N SER A 149 13.49 -16.85 -3.06
CA SER A 149 12.81 -15.82 -3.85
C SER A 149 11.98 -16.42 -4.99
N ARG A 150 12.45 -17.52 -5.61
CA ARG A 150 11.72 -18.24 -6.64
C ARG A 150 10.37 -18.74 -6.14
N GLN A 151 10.35 -19.36 -4.95
CA GLN A 151 9.10 -19.83 -4.37
C GLN A 151 8.19 -18.67 -3.93
N ALA A 152 8.76 -17.58 -3.41
CA ALA A 152 7.99 -16.40 -3.02
C ALA A 152 7.36 -15.66 -4.22
N ILE A 153 8.01 -15.67 -5.38
CA ILE A 153 7.45 -15.14 -6.63
C ILE A 153 6.21 -15.94 -7.04
N GLU A 154 6.26 -17.27 -6.97
CA GLU A 154 5.11 -18.12 -7.27
C GLU A 154 4.00 -17.96 -6.22
N ASP A 155 4.34 -17.68 -4.95
CA ASP A 155 3.33 -17.33 -3.95
C ASP A 155 2.53 -16.08 -4.32
N ILE A 156 3.23 -15.06 -4.84
CA ILE A 156 2.60 -13.82 -5.33
C ILE A 156 1.67 -14.13 -6.50
N ALA A 157 2.11 -14.96 -7.44
CA ALA A 157 1.31 -15.36 -8.60
C ALA A 157 0.05 -16.13 -8.19
N GLU A 158 0.17 -17.12 -7.32
CA GLU A 158 -0.98 -17.89 -6.81
C GLU A 158 -1.93 -17.03 -5.97
N PHE A 159 -1.40 -16.07 -5.19
CA PHE A 159 -2.24 -15.09 -4.50
C PHE A 159 -3.10 -14.29 -5.49
N ILE A 160 -2.49 -13.73 -6.53
CA ILE A 160 -3.19 -12.95 -7.56
C ILE A 160 -4.27 -13.80 -8.25
N LYS A 161 -3.93 -15.03 -8.66
CA LYS A 161 -4.89 -15.95 -9.31
C LYS A 161 -6.08 -16.26 -8.40
N ALA A 162 -5.82 -16.55 -7.12
CA ALA A 162 -6.87 -16.85 -6.15
C ALA A 162 -7.78 -15.65 -5.89
N MET A 163 -7.21 -14.44 -5.78
CA MET A 163 -8.01 -13.22 -5.63
C MET A 163 -8.85 -12.97 -6.89
N ASN A 164 -8.27 -13.08 -8.08
CA ASN A 164 -9.02 -12.93 -9.34
C ASN A 164 -10.19 -13.93 -9.45
N ALA A 165 -10.01 -15.17 -9.00
CA ALA A 165 -11.08 -16.17 -8.97
C ALA A 165 -12.22 -15.77 -8.01
N ASN A 166 -11.91 -15.10 -6.90
CA ASN A 166 -12.90 -14.65 -5.92
C ASN A 166 -13.63 -13.37 -6.33
N TYR A 167 -13.03 -12.50 -7.16
CA TYR A 167 -13.57 -11.19 -7.53
C TYR A 167 -14.21 -11.11 -8.94
N GLY A 168 -14.35 -12.23 -9.67
CA GLY A 168 -15.09 -12.30 -10.95
C GLY A 168 -14.30 -11.84 -12.20
N PRO A 169 -14.91 -11.85 -13.40
CA PRO A 169 -14.18 -11.75 -14.66
C PRO A 169 -13.52 -10.37 -14.91
N ALA A 170 -12.21 -10.36 -14.66
CA ALA A 170 -11.13 -10.26 -15.68
C ALA A 170 -10.83 -8.93 -16.39
N THR A 171 -11.00 -7.78 -15.73
CA THR A 171 -10.17 -6.59 -16.03
C THR A 171 -9.41 -6.08 -14.81
N GLN A 172 -9.01 -7.00 -13.94
CA GLN A 172 -8.28 -6.70 -12.72
C GLN A 172 -6.80 -6.45 -13.04
N LYS A 173 -6.36 -5.19 -12.95
CA LYS A 173 -4.94 -4.82 -13.03
C LYS A 173 -4.30 -4.97 -11.66
N TRP A 174 -3.10 -5.55 -11.60
CA TRP A 174 -2.35 -5.69 -10.37
C TRP A 174 -1.09 -4.83 -10.40
N VAL A 175 -0.88 -4.06 -9.34
CA VAL A 175 0.37 -3.34 -9.07
C VAL A 175 0.99 -3.94 -7.82
N VAL A 176 2.15 -4.57 -7.98
CA VAL A 176 2.89 -5.18 -6.86
C VAL A 176 3.97 -4.20 -6.40
N VAL A 177 4.06 -3.99 -5.09
CA VAL A 177 4.96 -3.01 -4.48
C VAL A 177 5.67 -3.64 -3.29
N GLY A 178 6.95 -3.30 -3.13
CA GLY A 178 7.74 -3.66 -1.96
C GLY A 178 8.97 -2.74 -1.84
N GLY A 179 9.64 -2.79 -0.69
CA GLY A 179 10.90 -2.05 -0.47
C GLY A 179 12.05 -3.01 -0.18
N SER A 180 13.29 -2.61 -0.49
CA SER A 180 14.47 -3.47 -0.33
C SER A 180 14.31 -4.80 -1.10
N TYR A 181 14.57 -5.94 -0.48
CA TYR A 181 14.30 -7.28 -1.03
C TYR A 181 12.86 -7.46 -1.51
N ALA A 182 11.86 -6.96 -0.80
CA ALA A 182 10.47 -7.02 -1.26
C ALA A 182 10.26 -6.20 -2.54
N GLY A 183 11.06 -5.16 -2.77
CA GLY A 183 11.08 -4.43 -4.03
C GLY A 183 11.66 -5.27 -5.18
N ASN A 184 12.73 -6.03 -4.91
CA ASN A 184 13.25 -7.01 -5.86
C ASN A 184 12.21 -8.09 -6.16
N LEU A 185 11.49 -8.61 -5.15
CA LEU A 185 10.40 -9.57 -5.36
C LEU A 185 9.30 -8.99 -6.24
N ALA A 186 8.87 -7.75 -6.01
CA ALA A 186 7.87 -7.08 -6.84
C ALA A 186 8.34 -6.96 -8.30
N ALA A 187 9.58 -6.53 -8.53
CA ALA A 187 10.16 -6.41 -9.86
C ALA A 187 10.30 -7.77 -10.56
N TRP A 188 10.81 -8.79 -9.86
CA TRP A 188 10.97 -10.14 -10.41
C TRP A 188 9.63 -10.83 -10.65
N ALA A 189 8.63 -10.60 -9.81
CA ALA A 189 7.28 -11.12 -10.03
C ALA A 189 6.68 -10.53 -11.31
N ARG A 190 6.79 -9.22 -11.55
CA ARG A 190 6.36 -8.62 -12.83
C ARG A 190 7.11 -9.20 -14.02
N LEU A 191 8.43 -9.42 -13.88
CA LEU A 191 9.25 -10.00 -14.94
C LEU A 191 8.84 -11.45 -15.26
N LYS A 192 8.48 -12.23 -14.25
CA LYS A 192 8.11 -13.65 -14.39
C LYS A 192 6.65 -13.90 -14.75
N HIS A 193 5.76 -13.03 -14.27
CA HIS A 193 4.32 -13.12 -14.50
C HIS A 193 3.76 -11.83 -15.11
N PRO A 194 4.24 -11.44 -16.31
CA PRO A 194 3.77 -10.22 -16.96
C PRO A 194 2.29 -10.28 -17.38
N GLU A 195 1.72 -11.49 -17.45
CA GLU A 195 0.29 -11.75 -17.68
C GLU A 195 -0.59 -11.44 -16.47
N LEU A 196 -0.01 -11.43 -15.26
CA LEU A 196 -0.74 -11.18 -14.01
C LEU A 196 -0.56 -9.74 -13.48
N ILE A 197 0.63 -9.17 -13.63
CA ILE A 197 1.02 -7.89 -13.01
C ILE A 197 1.19 -6.85 -14.11
N ALA A 198 0.71 -5.62 -13.92
CA ALA A 198 0.70 -4.56 -14.94
C ALA A 198 2.01 -3.78 -15.07
#